data_AF-A0A5A9X9H0-F1
#
_entry.id   AF-A0A5A9X9H0-F1
#
_cell.length_a   1.000
_cell.length_b   1.000
_cell.length_c   1.000
_cell.angle_alpha   90.00
_cell.angle_beta   90.00
_cell.angle_gamma   90.00
#
_symmetry.space_group_name_H-M   'P 1'
#
loop_
_entity.id
_entity.type
_entity.pdbx_description
1 polymer ?
#
loop_
_entity_poly.entity_id
_entity_poly.type
_entity_poly.pdbx_seq_one_letter_code
_entity_poly.pdbx_strand_id
1 'polypeptide(L)' 'MAVCSTLYDEICRGCGRTAMEVANWVFFDDDEKRAIWQRITAQGYPKRKG' A
#
# COMPACT_ATOMS: atom_id res chain seq x y z
N MET A 1 10.88 11.12 6.29
CA MET A 1 9.66 11.26 5.46
C MET A 1 9.74 10.25 4.33
N ALA A 2 8.84 9.26 4.29
CA ALA A 2 8.69 8.42 3.12
C ALA A 2 7.78 9.15 2.14
N VAL A 3 8.31 9.57 0.99
CA VAL A 3 7.49 10.16 -0.08
C VAL A 3 6.67 9.02 -0.68
N CYS A 4 5.35 9.21 -0.77
CA CYS A 4 4.47 8.26 -1.44
C CYS A 4 4.79 8.28 -2.94
N SER A 5 5.29 7.17 -3.49
CA SER A 5 5.65 7.05 -4.90
C SER A 5 4.56 6.36 -5.73
N THR A 6 3.33 6.26 -5.22
CA THR A 6 2.18 5.63 -5.91
C THR A 6 1.87 6.21 -7.29
N LEU A 7 2.30 7.43 -7.60
CA LEU A 7 2.11 8.08 -8.90
C LEU A 7 3.24 7.80 -9.91
N TYR A 8 4.34 7.19 -9.47
CA TYR A 8 5.54 6.96 -10.27
C TYR A 8 5.97 5.48 -10.32
N ASP A 9 5.65 4.71 -9.28
CA ASP A 9 5.92 3.27 -9.19
C ASP A 9 4.58 2.51 -9.16
N GLU A 10 4.54 1.31 -9.76
CA GLU A 10 3.36 0.43 -9.70
C GLU A 10 2.99 0.05 -8.26
N ILE A 11 3.99 -0.12 -7.40
CA ILE A 11 3.86 -0.33 -5.96
C ILE A 11 4.65 0.75 -5.22
N CYS A 12 4.00 1.48 -4.33
CA CYS A 12 4.64 2.53 -3.54
C CYS A 12 5.72 1.96 -2.62
N ARG A 13 6.95 2.47 -2.76
CA ARG A 13 8.09 2.08 -1.93
C ARG A 13 7.97 2.50 -0.46
N GLY A 14 7.05 3.41 -0.16
CA GLY A 14 6.72 3.82 1.21
C GLY A 14 5.71 2.88 1.87
N CYS A 15 4.50 2.79 1.29
CA CYS A 15 3.36 2.11 1.90
C CYS A 15 3.03 0.73 1.33
N GLY A 16 3.66 0.29 0.24
CA GLY A 16 3.43 -1.03 -0.38
C GLY A 16 2.08 -1.16 -1.10
N ARG A 17 1.36 -0.06 -1.32
CA ARG A 17 0.09 -0.01 -2.06
C ARG A 17 0.30 0.41 -3.51
N THR A 18 -0.57 -0.07 -4.38
CA THR A 18 -0.70 0.39 -5.77
C THR A 18 -1.51 1.68 -5.83
N ALA A 19 -1.43 2.40 -6.96
CA ALA A 19 -2.27 3.58 -7.20
C ALA A 19 -3.77 3.26 -7.11
N MET A 20 -4.18 2.10 -7.63
CA MET A 20 -5.57 1.64 -7.62
C MET A 20 -6.08 1.41 -6.20
N GLU A 21 -5.27 0.77 -5.34
CA GLU A 21 -5.66 0.51 -3.95
C GLU A 21 -5.75 1.78 -3.11
N VAL A 22 -4.94 2.79 -3.43
CA VAL A 22 -5.03 4.10 -2.77
C VAL A 22 -6.24 4.88 -3.25
N ALA A 23 -6.49 4.90 -4.57
CA ALA A 23 -7.62 5.61 -5.16
C ALA A 23 -8.97 5.02 -4.74
N ASN A 24 -9.08 3.69 -4.67
CA ASN A 24 -10.33 2.99 -4.40
C ASN A 24 -10.51 2.56 -2.94
N TRP A 25 -9.61 2.95 -2.03
CA TRP A 25 -9.61 2.47 -0.64
C TRP A 25 -10.96 2.60 0.07
N VAL A 26 -11.71 3.67 -0.22
CA VAL A 26 -13.03 3.95 0.37
C VAL A 26 -14.13 3.02 -0.13
N PHE A 27 -13.97 2.41 -1.31
CA PHE A 27 -14.93 1.51 -1.92
C PHE A 27 -14.70 0.04 -1.57
N PHE A 28 -13.54 -0.28 -0.99
CA PHE A 28 -13.24 -1.66 -0.59
C PHE A 28 -14.00 -2.10 0.64
N ASP A 29 -14.45 -3.34 0.60
CA ASP A 29 -15.00 -4.06 1.75
C ASP A 29 -13.89 -4.41 2.76
N ASP A 30 -14.28 -4.74 3.98
CA ASP A 30 -13.33 -5.06 5.04
C ASP A 30 -12.45 -6.27 4.71
N ASP A 31 -12.96 -7.25 3.95
CA ASP A 31 -12.19 -8.40 3.49
C ASP A 31 -11.12 -8.02 2.46
N GLU A 32 -11.45 -7.13 1.52
CA GLU A 32 -10.49 -6.62 0.54
C GLU A 32 -9.40 -5.80 1.23
N LYS A 33 -9.80 -4.94 2.17
CA LYS A 33 -8.84 -4.19 3.00
C LYS A 33 -7.92 -5.13 3.77
N ARG A 34 -8.46 -6.20 4.37
CA ARG A 34 -7.67 -7.22 5.08
C ARG A 34 -6.68 -7.93 4.15
N ALA A 35 -7.11 -8.34 2.97
CA ALA A 35 -6.25 -8.99 1.98
C ALA A 35 -5.08 -8.07 1.56
N ILE A 36 -5.36 -6.79 1.31
CA ILE A 36 -4.35 -5.77 0.99
C ILE A 36 -3.37 -5.62 2.16
N TRP A 37 -3.87 -5.52 3.39
CA TRP A 37 -3.03 -5.42 4.59
C TRP A 37 -2.12 -6.64 4.77
N GLN A 38 -2.67 -7.86 4.64
CA GLN A 38 -1.89 -9.09 4.72
C GLN A 38 -0.77 -9.11 3.68
N ARG A 39 -1.06 -8.70 2.43
CA ARG A 39 -0.04 -8.60 1.38
C ARG A 39 1.06 -7.60 1.73
N ILE A 40 0.69 -6.38 2.15
CA ILE A 40 1.64 -5.30 2.50
C ILE A 40 2.57 -5.75 3.62
N THR A 41 2.01 -6.35 4.67
CA THR A 41 2.78 -6.84 5.82
C THR A 41 3.68 -8.01 5.41
N ALA A 42 3.20 -8.96 4.60
CA ALA A 42 4.01 -10.07 4.09
C ALA A 42 5.19 -9.60 3.22
N GLN A 43 5.02 -8.50 2.48
CA GLN A 43 6.08 -7.86 1.69
C GLN A 43 7.06 -7.01 2.53
N GLY A 44 6.80 -6.84 3.85
CA GLY A 44 7.66 -6.09 4.76
C GLY A 44 7.48 -4.57 4.69
N TYR A 45 6.30 -4.10 4.28
CA TYR A 45 5.96 -2.67 4.28
C TYR A 45 5.21 -2.26 5.57
N PRO A 46 5.30 -0.98 5.98
CA PRO A 46 6.17 0.05 5.43
C PRO A 46 7.64 -0.21 5.84
N LYS A 47 8.57 -0.13 4.89
CA LYS A 47 9.99 -0.28 5.18
C LYS A 47 10.43 0.91 6.03
N ARG A 48 10.49 0.74 7.36
CA ARG A 48 11.06 1.74 8.25
C ARG A 48 12.52 1.93 7.84
N LYS A 49 12.84 3.07 7.24
CA LYS A 49 14.22 3.54 7.22
C LYS A 49 14.56 3.86 8.67
N GLY A 50 15.39 3.01 9.28
CA GLY A 50 16.21 3.44 10.42
C GLY A 50 17.08 4.61 10.03
#